data_AF-A0A2B7G9Z0-F1
#
_entry.id   AF-A0A2B7G9Z0-F1
#
_cell.length_a   1.000
_cell.length_b   1.000
_cell.length_c   1.000
_cell.angle_alpha   90.00
_cell.angle_beta   90.00
_cell.angle_gamma   90.00
#
_symmetry.space_group_name_H-M   'P 1'
#
loop_
_entity.id
_entity.type
_entity.pdbx_description
1 polymer ?
#
loop_
_entity_poly.entity_id
_entity_poly.type
_entity_poly.pdbx_seq_one_letter_code
_entity_poly.pdbx_strand_id
1 'polypeptide(L)'
;MSDSDDPEWLPDEYDRDADLADRLPIMAEIDGGIEVWGGDERGHSEILGEPHRVEENGRGTLILYAGGREFNWSYEVYVPAGDAEPRVESVDPDQDVEDYQRTKDTILRDADVRIYGIDHDRLEDVEVPA
;
A
#
# COMPACT_ATOMS: atom_id res chain seq x y z
N MET A 1 4.73 -23.45 -17.84
CA MET A 1 3.36 -22.94 -17.68
C MET A 1 3.23 -22.75 -16.20
N SER A 2 3.46 -21.53 -15.72
CA SER A 2 3.19 -21.23 -14.31
C SER A 2 1.68 -21.14 -14.21
N ASP A 3 1.09 -22.19 -13.69
CA ASP A 3 -0.26 -22.17 -13.11
C ASP A 3 -0.11 -21.28 -11.88
N SER A 4 -0.21 -19.96 -12.06
CA SER A 4 -0.37 -19.06 -10.94
C SER A 4 -1.80 -19.23 -10.48
N ASP A 5 -1.99 -19.81 -9.29
CA ASP A 5 -3.24 -19.88 -8.52
C ASP A 5 -3.69 -18.47 -8.06
N ASP A 6 -3.43 -17.45 -8.88
CA ASP A 6 -3.80 -16.07 -8.59
C ASP A 6 -5.29 -15.89 -8.89
N PRO A 7 -6.02 -15.21 -8.00
CA PRO A 7 -7.45 -15.05 -8.14
C PRO A 7 -7.79 -14.14 -9.33
N GLU A 8 -8.95 -14.36 -9.96
CA GLU A 8 -9.37 -13.67 -11.19
C GLU A 8 -9.47 -12.13 -11.08
N TRP A 9 -9.55 -11.60 -9.85
CA TRP A 9 -9.56 -10.14 -9.60
C TRP A 9 -8.17 -9.52 -9.63
N LEU A 10 -7.10 -10.33 -9.53
CA LEU A 10 -5.73 -9.86 -9.52
C LEU A 10 -5.27 -9.62 -10.97
N PRO A 11 -4.71 -8.44 -11.30
CA PRO A 11 -4.17 -8.20 -12.63
C PRO A 11 -3.04 -9.18 -12.97
N ASP A 12 -3.01 -9.68 -14.21
CA ASP A 12 -1.95 -10.60 -14.70
C ASP A 12 -0.53 -9.99 -14.58
N GLU A 13 -0.43 -8.67 -14.61
CA GLU A 13 0.82 -7.92 -14.50
C GLU A 13 1.31 -7.83 -13.04
N TYR A 14 0.45 -8.09 -12.06
CA TYR A 14 0.78 -8.01 -10.65
C TYR A 14 1.56 -9.26 -10.20
N ASP A 15 2.88 -9.14 -10.11
CA ASP A 15 3.74 -10.15 -9.48
C ASP A 15 3.98 -9.80 -8.01
N ARG A 16 3.53 -10.68 -7.10
CA ARG A 16 3.67 -10.52 -5.64
C ARG A 16 5.12 -10.48 -5.17
N ASP A 17 6.01 -11.12 -5.91
CA ASP A 17 7.43 -11.26 -5.58
C ASP A 17 8.29 -10.20 -6.27
N ALA A 18 7.70 -9.34 -7.12
CA ALA A 18 8.39 -8.21 -7.71
C ALA A 18 8.76 -7.14 -6.67
N ASP A 19 9.71 -6.27 -7.04
CA ASP A 19 10.09 -5.15 -6.20
C ASP A 19 8.88 -4.25 -5.93
N LEU A 20 8.81 -3.67 -4.72
CA LEU A 20 7.65 -2.88 -4.32
C LEU A 20 7.42 -1.70 -5.27
N ALA A 21 8.49 -1.10 -5.79
CA ALA A 21 8.44 -0.03 -6.78
C ALA A 21 7.68 -0.42 -8.05
N ASP A 22 7.81 -1.66 -8.53
CA ASP A 22 7.14 -2.14 -9.72
C ASP A 22 5.68 -2.49 -9.45
N ARG A 23 5.37 -2.87 -8.20
CA ARG A 23 4.00 -3.21 -7.79
C ARG A 23 3.12 -1.99 -7.53
N LEU A 24 3.63 -0.92 -6.92
CA LEU A 24 2.80 0.23 -6.51
C LEU A 24 1.96 0.83 -7.65
N PRO A 25 2.48 1.04 -8.87
CA PRO A 25 1.68 1.57 -9.97
C PRO A 25 0.50 0.66 -10.32
N ILE A 26 0.74 -0.65 -10.35
CA ILE A 26 -0.30 -1.65 -10.65
C ILE A 26 -1.36 -1.64 -9.55
N MET A 27 -0.97 -1.56 -8.27
CA MET A 27 -1.92 -1.48 -7.15
C MET A 27 -2.85 -0.27 -7.27
N ALA A 28 -2.32 0.88 -7.72
CA ALA A 28 -3.10 2.11 -7.86
C ALA A 28 -4.13 2.08 -9.01
N GLU A 29 -3.99 1.16 -9.96
CA GLU A 29 -4.91 1.03 -11.10
C GLU A 29 -6.08 0.06 -10.85
N ILE A 30 -6.09 -0.63 -9.70
CA ILE A 30 -7.15 -1.59 -9.37
C ILE A 30 -8.35 -0.87 -8.76
N ASP A 31 -9.45 -0.86 -9.51
CA ASP A 31 -10.71 -0.24 -9.10
C ASP A 31 -11.49 -1.11 -8.10
N GLY A 32 -11.28 -0.85 -6.81
CA GLY A 32 -12.10 -1.35 -5.72
C GLY A 32 -12.08 -2.86 -5.50
N GLY A 33 -12.73 -3.31 -4.42
CA GLY A 33 -12.81 -4.74 -4.08
C GLY A 33 -11.49 -5.35 -3.59
N ILE A 34 -10.49 -4.49 -3.31
CA ILE A 34 -9.18 -4.86 -2.79
C ILE A 34 -8.79 -3.98 -1.62
N GLU A 35 -7.90 -4.49 -0.78
CA GLU A 35 -7.34 -3.79 0.37
C GLU A 35 -5.83 -3.96 0.39
N VAL A 36 -5.15 -2.86 0.69
CA VAL A 36 -3.71 -2.79 0.82
C VAL A 36 -3.32 -3.06 2.27
N TRP A 37 -2.40 -3.99 2.47
CA TRP A 37 -1.86 -4.36 3.77
C TRP A 37 -0.36 -4.12 3.77
N GLY A 38 0.12 -3.38 4.76
CA GLY A 38 1.54 -3.18 5.00
C GLY A 38 2.04 -4.08 6.11
N GLY A 39 3.27 -4.57 5.97
CA GLY A 39 4.00 -5.28 7.02
C GLY A 39 5.45 -4.86 7.09
N ASP A 40 6.07 -4.94 8.26
CA ASP A 40 7.51 -4.74 8.44
C ASP A 40 8.25 -6.02 8.88
N GLU A 41 9.59 -5.99 8.82
CA GLU A 41 10.46 -7.10 9.25
C GLU A 41 10.28 -7.51 10.72
N ARG A 42 9.60 -6.70 11.53
CA ARG A 42 9.39 -6.92 12.97
C ARG A 42 8.08 -7.65 13.25
N GLY A 43 7.32 -7.97 12.21
CA GLY A 43 6.01 -8.61 12.32
C GLY A 43 4.89 -7.63 12.69
N HIS A 44 5.10 -6.32 12.53
CA HIS A 44 4.00 -5.37 12.63
C HIS A 44 3.27 -5.31 11.29
N SER A 45 1.95 -5.36 11.34
CA SER A 45 1.08 -5.28 10.16
C SER A 45 -0.01 -4.22 10.35
N GLU A 46 -0.34 -3.49 9.29
CA GLU A 46 -1.40 -2.50 9.28
C GLU A 46 -2.26 -2.62 8.02
N ILE A 47 -3.58 -2.43 8.18
CA ILE A 47 -4.51 -2.31 7.06
C ILE A 47 -4.48 -0.86 6.57
N LEU A 48 -4.03 -0.66 5.34
CA LEU A 48 -3.88 0.67 4.75
C LEU A 48 -5.15 1.11 3.98
N GLY A 49 -6.08 0.18 3.72
CA GLY A 49 -7.32 0.46 2.99
C GLY A 49 -7.17 0.33 1.48
N GLU A 50 -8.06 0.97 0.71
CA GLU A 50 -8.03 0.89 -0.75
C GLU A 50 -6.90 1.77 -1.30
N PRO A 51 -6.20 1.33 -2.38
CA PRO A 51 -5.26 2.20 -3.09
C PRO A 51 -6.03 3.20 -3.94
N HIS A 52 -5.52 4.44 -4.02
CA HIS A 52 -6.20 5.51 -4.76
C HIS A 52 -5.36 6.08 -5.90
N ARG A 53 -4.08 6.32 -5.62
CA ARG A 53 -3.21 7.04 -6.54
C ARG A 53 -1.76 6.73 -6.25
N VAL A 54 -0.95 6.65 -7.30
CA VAL A 54 0.50 6.69 -7.18
C VAL A 54 1.02 8.03 -7.73
N GLU A 55 1.97 8.63 -7.03
CA GLU A 55 2.75 9.75 -7.54
C GLU A 55 4.24 9.43 -7.50
N GLU A 56 4.96 9.89 -8.52
CA GLU A 56 6.42 9.89 -8.53
C GLU A 56 6.91 11.32 -8.31
N ASN A 57 7.74 11.53 -7.28
CA ASN A 57 8.36 12.84 -7.08
C ASN A 57 9.59 13.03 -7.99
N GLY A 58 10.11 14.25 -8.09
CA GLY A 58 11.28 14.56 -8.94
C GLY A 58 12.60 13.89 -8.55
N ARG A 59 12.61 12.99 -7.55
CA ARG A 59 13.75 12.17 -7.14
C ARG A 59 13.51 10.67 -7.42
N GLY A 60 12.43 10.31 -8.11
CA GLY A 60 12.08 8.92 -8.38
C GLY A 60 11.48 8.18 -7.18
N THR A 61 11.06 8.88 -6.12
CA THR A 61 10.33 8.24 -5.03
C THR A 61 8.89 8.05 -5.44
N LEU A 62 8.41 6.81 -5.36
CA LEU A 62 6.99 6.49 -5.54
C LEU A 62 6.26 6.64 -4.21
N ILE A 63 5.06 7.20 -4.29
CA ILE A 63 4.16 7.40 -3.14
C ILE A 63 2.81 6.81 -3.54
N LEU A 64 2.40 5.71 -2.91
CA LEU A 64 1.04 5.19 -3.01
C LEU A 64 0.19 5.81 -1.90
N TYR A 65 -0.90 6.47 -2.29
CA TYR A 65 -1.92 6.98 -1.38
C TYR A 65 -2.96 5.90 -1.13
N ALA A 66 -3.17 5.55 0.14
CA ALA A 66 -4.11 4.50 0.55
C ALA A 66 -5.03 4.96 1.69
N GLY A 67 -6.26 4.46 1.69
CA GLY A 67 -7.23 4.70 2.77
C GLY A 67 -8.67 4.45 2.36
N GLY A 68 -9.61 5.08 3.07
CA GLY A 68 -11.03 4.75 2.94
C GLY A 68 -11.66 5.15 1.61
N ARG A 69 -11.22 6.26 0.97
CA ARG A 69 -11.67 6.77 -0.35
C ARG A 69 -10.64 7.71 -0.98
N GLU A 70 -10.74 7.99 -2.28
CA GLU A 70 -9.82 8.84 -3.08
C GLU A 70 -9.47 10.19 -2.43
N PHE A 71 -10.45 10.83 -1.79
CA PHE A 71 -10.28 12.13 -1.12
C PHE A 71 -10.18 12.04 0.41
N ASN A 72 -10.15 10.83 0.96
CA ASN A 72 -10.09 10.57 2.40
C ASN A 72 -9.15 9.38 2.64
N TRP A 73 -7.88 9.61 2.31
CA TRP A 73 -6.80 8.64 2.43
C TRP A 73 -5.98 8.96 3.69
N SER A 74 -5.47 7.96 4.41
CA SER A 74 -4.81 8.16 5.72
C SER A 74 -3.37 7.66 5.76
N TYR A 75 -2.93 7.02 4.68
CA TYR A 75 -1.62 6.39 4.60
C TYR A 75 -0.89 6.73 3.29
N GLU A 76 0.42 6.90 3.41
CA GLU A 76 1.34 7.00 2.29
C GLU A 76 2.36 5.88 2.37
N VAL A 77 2.46 5.09 1.30
CA VAL A 77 3.55 4.12 1.13
C VAL A 77 4.65 4.78 0.31
N TYR A 78 5.78 5.04 0.94
CA TYR A 78 6.96 5.62 0.31
C TYR A 78 7.91 4.53 -0.14
N VAL A 79 8.25 4.54 -1.43
CA VAL A 79 9.33 3.73 -2.00
C VAL A 79 10.37 4.67 -2.60
N PRO A 80 11.46 4.97 -1.85
CA PRO A 80 12.53 5.82 -2.33
C PRO A 80 13.23 5.23 -3.56
N ALA A 81 13.77 6.10 -4.42
CA ALA A 81 14.73 5.66 -5.42
C ALA A 81 16.08 5.33 -4.74
N GLY A 82 16.63 4.14 -5.02
CA GLY A 82 17.93 3.68 -4.52
C GLY A 82 17.85 2.77 -3.30
N ASP A 83 18.89 2.77 -2.46
CA ASP A 83 19.05 1.82 -1.35
C ASP A 83 18.28 2.20 -0.06
N ALA A 84 17.44 3.23 -0.09
CA ALA A 84 16.68 3.63 1.09
C ALA A 84 15.42 2.77 1.25
N GLU A 85 15.19 2.35 2.49
CA GLU A 85 14.11 1.41 2.83
C GLU A 85 12.72 2.02 2.58
N PRO A 86 11.79 1.23 2.02
CA PRO A 86 10.39 1.61 1.96
C PRO A 86 9.78 1.81 3.35
N ARG A 87 8.76 2.66 3.44
CA ARG A 87 8.08 2.93 4.71
C ARG A 87 6.63 3.32 4.51
N VAL A 88 5.84 3.14 5.55
CA VAL A 88 4.45 3.61 5.59
C VAL A 88 4.33 4.75 6.59
N GLU A 89 3.75 5.86 6.16
CA GLU A 89 3.46 7.02 6.99
C GLU A 89 1.95 7.14 7.19
N SER A 90 1.53 7.33 8.44
CA SER A 90 0.18 7.82 8.75
C SER A 90 0.16 9.34 8.63
N VAL A 91 -0.89 9.86 8.00
CA VAL A 91 -1.07 11.29 7.79
C VAL A 91 -2.54 11.69 7.88
N ASP A 92 -2.78 13.00 7.92
CA ASP A 92 -4.10 13.61 7.84
C ASP A 92 -4.16 14.50 6.60
N PRO A 93 -4.86 14.07 5.52
CA PRO A 93 -4.85 14.76 4.23
C PRO A 93 -5.61 16.09 4.25
N ASP A 94 -6.46 16.31 5.26
CA ASP A 94 -7.28 17.51 5.40
C ASP A 94 -6.51 18.67 6.05
N GLN A 95 -5.28 18.44 6.49
CA GLN A 95 -4.42 19.45 7.08
C GLN A 95 -3.78 20.36 6.03
N ASP A 96 -3.54 21.62 6.42
CA ASP A 96 -2.70 22.53 5.65
C ASP A 96 -1.28 21.95 5.52
N VAL A 97 -0.59 22.32 4.43
CA VAL A 97 0.72 21.72 4.04
C VAL A 97 1.74 21.69 5.18
N GLU A 98 1.83 22.77 5.99
CA GLU A 98 2.78 22.83 7.10
C GLU A 98 2.47 21.81 8.20
N ASP A 99 1.19 21.69 8.56
CA ASP A 99 0.74 20.75 9.59
C ASP A 99 0.81 19.32 9.08
N TYR A 100 0.34 19.08 7.86
CA TYR A 100 0.43 17.78 7.18
C TYR A 100 1.87 17.25 7.16
N GLN A 101 2.87 18.08 6.84
CA GLN A 101 4.28 17.64 6.86
C GLN A 101 4.81 17.43 8.28
N ARG A 102 4.34 18.21 9.26
CA ARG A 102 4.80 18.13 10.64
C ARG A 102 4.24 16.92 11.39
N THR A 103 3.02 16.49 11.05
CA THR A 103 2.27 15.46 11.78
C THR A 103 2.43 14.07 11.19
N LYS A 104 3.09 13.92 10.04
CA LYS A 104 3.40 12.60 9.47
C LYS A 104 4.13 11.74 10.49
N ASP A 105 3.63 10.52 10.66
CA ASP A 105 4.23 9.55 11.56
C ASP A 105 4.58 8.27 10.81
N THR A 106 5.85 7.85 10.85
CA THR A 106 6.28 6.59 10.24
C THR A 106 5.86 5.42 11.12
N ILE A 107 4.86 4.68 10.67
CA ILE A 107 4.27 3.55 11.42
C ILE A 107 4.88 2.20 11.04
N LEU A 108 5.37 2.05 9.81
CA LEU A 108 6.09 0.86 9.33
C LEU A 108 7.40 1.28 8.66
N ARG A 109 8.47 0.51 8.89
CA ARG A 109 9.82 0.73 8.31
C ARG A 109 10.28 -0.54 7.63
N ASP A 110 11.07 -0.42 6.58
CA ASP A 110 11.40 -1.57 5.72
C ASP A 110 10.14 -2.34 5.32
N ALA A 111 9.14 -1.56 4.88
CA ALA A 111 7.79 -2.06 4.70
C ALA A 111 7.63 -2.81 3.37
N ASP A 112 7.01 -3.97 3.41
CA ASP A 112 6.42 -4.59 2.23
C ASP A 112 4.91 -4.37 2.24
N VAL A 113 4.33 -4.16 1.06
CA VAL A 113 2.90 -3.85 0.92
C VAL A 113 2.28 -4.76 -0.13
N ARG A 114 1.11 -5.34 0.17
CA ARG A 114 0.43 -6.30 -0.70
C ARG A 114 -1.05 -6.01 -0.80
N ILE A 115 -1.65 -6.41 -1.92
CA ILE A 115 -3.09 -6.33 -2.12
C ILE A 115 -3.76 -7.65 -1.76
N TYR A 116 -4.91 -7.55 -1.13
CA TYR A 116 -5.77 -8.67 -0.79
C TYR A 116 -7.19 -8.35 -1.25
N GLY A 117 -7.93 -9.34 -1.72
CA GLY A 117 -9.34 -9.16 -2.03
C GLY A 117 -10.12 -8.85 -0.77
N ILE A 118 -10.97 -7.83 -0.83
CA ILE A 118 -12.01 -7.62 0.17
C ILE A 118 -13.09 -8.64 -0.15
N ASP A 119 -13.05 -9.77 0.54
CA ASP A 119 -14.22 -10.64 0.55
C ASP A 119 -15.32 -9.87 1.30
N HIS A 120 -16.45 -9.62 0.65
CA HIS A 120 -17.58 -8.95 1.31
C HIS A 120 -18.08 -9.75 2.53
N ASP A 121 -17.67 -11.02 2.65
CA ASP A 121 -17.95 -11.94 3.75
C ASP A 121 -16.80 -12.08 4.79
N ARG A 122 -15.69 -11.33 4.68
CA ARG A 122 -14.44 -11.54 5.48
C ARG A 122 -14.45 -11.12 6.95
N LEU A 123 -15.59 -10.75 7.53
CA LEU A 123 -15.66 -10.44 8.97
C LEU A 123 -15.59 -11.68 9.89
N GLU A 124 -15.50 -12.90 9.35
CA GLU A 124 -15.54 -14.11 10.19
C GLU A 124 -14.25 -14.95 10.29
N ASP A 125 -13.25 -14.85 9.41
CA ASP A 125 -12.08 -15.77 9.48
C ASP A 125 -10.80 -15.25 8.81
N VAL A 126 -10.05 -14.37 9.47
CA VAL A 126 -8.63 -14.16 9.09
C VAL A 126 -7.73 -14.08 10.32
N GLU A 127 -7.02 -15.19 10.58
CA GLU A 127 -5.76 -15.16 11.32
C GLU A 127 -4.72 -14.44 10.46
N VAL A 128 -4.22 -13.32 10.97
CA VAL A 128 -3.15 -12.53 10.35
C VAL A 128 -1.83 -13.30 10.52
N PRO A 129 -1.04 -13.54 9.46
CA PRO A 129 0.28 -14.16 9.61
C PRO A 129 1.22 -13.20 10.36
N ALA A 130 1.92 -13.76 11.35
CA ALA A 130 2.90 -13.08 12.21
C ALA A 130 4.23 -12.77 11.50
#